data_AF-A0A970TCT8-F1
#
_entry.id   AF-A0A970TCT8-F1
#
_cell.length_a   1.000
_cell.length_b   1.000
_cell.length_c   1.000
_cell.angle_alpha   90.00
_cell.angle_beta   90.00
_cell.angle_gamma   90.00
#
_symmetry.space_group_name_H-M   'P 1'
#
loop_
_entity.id
_entity.type
_entity.pdbx_description
1 polymer ?
#
loop_
_entity_poly.entity_id
_entity_poly.type
_entity_poly.pdbx_seq_one_letter_code
_entity_poly.pdbx_strand_id
1 'polypeptide(L)'
;MPASGAGGLIVTEQHATVEELGRLEHDAIVAQDWERLEGLLDRQRDLWRQLAAVANLRDGSEEAGAAAEALRVLYETRRRNHALLERSFNDLRRKLVTAHTGTEARSAYRSVA
;
A
#
# COMPACT_ATOMS: atom_id res chain seq x y z
N MET A 1 -38.57 -9.15 -13.63
CA MET A 1 -37.16 -9.58 -13.75
C MET A 1 -36.30 -8.42 -13.23
N PRO A 2 -35.81 -8.44 -11.98
CA PRO A 2 -34.98 -7.34 -11.50
C PRO A 2 -33.52 -7.55 -11.94
N ALA A 3 -32.90 -6.50 -12.46
CA ALA A 3 -31.49 -6.42 -12.84
C ALA A 3 -30.57 -6.30 -11.61
N SER A 4 -30.78 -7.15 -10.59
CA SER A 4 -30.13 -7.05 -9.28
C SER A 4 -28.73 -7.70 -9.21
N GLY A 5 -28.24 -8.27 -10.33
CA GLY A 5 -27.00 -9.08 -10.34
C GLY A 5 -25.73 -8.33 -10.74
N ALA A 6 -25.85 -7.19 -11.45
CA ALA A 6 -24.68 -6.50 -12.01
C ALA A 6 -23.93 -5.64 -10.97
N GLY A 7 -24.66 -4.96 -10.08
CA GLY A 7 -24.06 -4.11 -9.03
C GLY A 7 -23.23 -4.89 -8.02
N GLY A 8 -23.73 -6.03 -7.54
CA GLY A 8 -23.02 -6.89 -6.59
C GLY A 8 -21.74 -7.53 -7.13
N LEU A 9 -21.70 -7.83 -8.43
CA LEU A 9 -20.51 -8.39 -9.08
C LEU A 9 -19.37 -7.35 -9.16
N ILE A 10 -19.71 -6.10 -9.50
CA ILE A 10 -18.75 -5.00 -9.63
C ILE A 10 -18.14 -4.63 -8.27
N VAL A 11 -18.93 -4.62 -7.18
CA VAL A 11 -18.42 -4.37 -5.82
C VAL A 11 -17.37 -5.42 -5.44
N THR A 12 -17.70 -6.69 -5.68
CA THR A 12 -16.88 -7.83 -5.27
C THR A 12 -15.54 -7.84 -6.03
N GLU A 13 -15.56 -7.47 -7.32
CA GLU A 13 -14.37 -7.37 -8.15
C GLU A 13 -13.46 -6.19 -7.73
N GLN A 14 -14.06 -5.04 -7.39
CA GLN A 14 -13.31 -3.87 -6.90
C GLN A 14 -12.66 -4.16 -5.53
N HIS A 15 -13.36 -4.84 -4.62
CA HIS A 15 -12.80 -5.25 -3.33
C HIS A 15 -11.64 -6.22 -3.49
N ALA A 16 -11.81 -7.27 -4.29
CA ALA A 16 -10.76 -8.24 -4.57
C ALA A 16 -9.51 -7.58 -5.18
N THR A 17 -9.70 -6.59 -6.05
CA THR A 17 -8.60 -5.82 -6.64
C THR A 17 -7.85 -5.02 -5.58
N VAL A 18 -8.57 -4.34 -4.67
CA VAL A 18 -7.95 -3.59 -3.57
C VAL A 18 -7.16 -4.52 -2.64
N GLU A 19 -7.74 -5.65 -2.25
CA GLU A 19 -7.09 -6.62 -1.37
C GLU A 19 -5.82 -7.20 -2.00
N GLU A 20 -5.88 -7.56 -3.29
CA GLU A 20 -4.74 -8.09 -4.01
C GLU A 20 -3.62 -7.04 -4.13
N LEU A 21 -3.94 -5.79 -4.52
CA LEU A 21 -2.95 -4.71 -4.54
C LEU A 21 -2.34 -4.45 -3.16
N GLY A 22 -3.14 -4.58 -2.10
CA GLY A 22 -2.69 -4.49 -0.72
C GLY A 22 -1.71 -5.59 -0.32
N ARG A 23 -2.01 -6.83 -0.70
CA ARG A 23 -1.15 -7.99 -0.47
C ARG A 23 0.16 -7.87 -1.24
N LEU A 24 0.11 -7.47 -2.51
CA LEU A 24 1.31 -7.25 -3.33
C LEU A 24 2.19 -6.12 -2.77
N GLU A 25 1.59 -5.04 -2.27
CA GLU A 25 2.32 -3.96 -1.60
C GLU A 25 3.00 -4.46 -0.32
N HIS A 26 2.28 -5.23 0.49
CA HIS A 26 2.84 -5.87 1.69
C HIS A 26 4.06 -6.72 1.35
N ASP A 27 3.92 -7.62 0.37
CA ASP A 27 5.00 -8.51 -0.08
C ASP A 27 6.22 -7.72 -0.56
N ALA A 28 6.01 -6.63 -1.32
CA ALA A 28 7.09 -5.76 -1.79
C ALA A 28 7.80 -5.06 -0.62
N ILE A 29 7.07 -4.58 0.39
CA ILE A 29 7.66 -3.94 1.58
C ILE A 29 8.49 -4.94 2.40
N VAL A 30 8.00 -6.17 2.60
CA VAL A 30 8.72 -7.22 3.33
C VAL A 30 9.99 -7.62 2.57
N ALA A 31 9.90 -7.74 1.24
CA ALA A 31 11.04 -8.05 0.37
C ALA A 31 12.02 -6.87 0.18
N GLN A 32 11.66 -5.66 0.60
CA GLN A 32 12.38 -4.41 0.33
C GLN A 32 12.57 -4.16 -1.18
N ASP A 33 11.59 -4.58 -1.97
CA ASP A 33 11.54 -4.38 -3.41
C ASP A 33 10.94 -2.99 -3.72
N TRP A 34 11.77 -1.96 -3.61
CA TRP A 34 11.34 -0.56 -3.71
C TRP A 34 10.88 -0.16 -5.11
N GLU A 35 11.46 -0.76 -6.16
CA GLU A 35 11.08 -0.52 -7.55
C GLU A 35 9.67 -1.05 -7.81
N ARG A 36 9.40 -2.29 -7.40
CA ARG A 36 8.05 -2.87 -7.49
C ARG A 36 7.04 -2.10 -6.65
N LEU A 37 7.44 -1.65 -5.46
CA LEU A 37 6.59 -0.87 -4.58
C LEU A 37 6.10 0.42 -5.26
N GLU A 38 6.97 1.17 -5.93
CA GLU A 38 6.61 2.40 -6.64
C GLU A 38 5.48 2.16 -7.66
N GLY A 39 5.62 1.12 -8.49
CA GLY A 39 4.59 0.74 -9.45
C GLY A 39 3.26 0.33 -8.82
N LEU A 40 3.28 -0.30 -7.64
CA LEU A 40 2.08 -0.67 -6.90
C LEU A 40 1.36 0.56 -6.31
N LEU A 41 2.12 1.52 -5.78
CA LEU A 41 1.56 2.75 -5.23
C LEU A 41 0.87 3.60 -6.30
N ASP A 42 1.43 3.64 -7.50
CA ASP A 42 0.84 4.33 -8.64
C ASP A 42 -0.50 3.70 -9.06
N ARG A 43 -0.57 2.37 -9.14
CA ARG A 43 -1.82 1.66 -9.44
C ARG A 43 -2.89 1.89 -8.37
N GLN A 44 -2.51 1.87 -7.09
CA GLN A 44 -3.44 2.17 -6.00
C GLN A 44 -3.94 3.62 -6.06
N ARG A 45 -3.09 4.58 -6.45
CA ARG A 45 -3.47 5.98 -6.64
C ARG A 45 -4.50 6.13 -7.77
N ASP A 46 -4.29 5.43 -8.88
CA ASP A 46 -5.23 5.48 -10.01
C ASP A 46 -6.57 4.81 -9.66
N LEU A 47 -6.53 3.69 -8.94
CA LEU A 47 -7.73 3.06 -8.41
C LEU A 47 -8.50 3.98 -7.45
N TRP A 48 -7.80 4.68 -6.55
CA TRP A 48 -8.43 5.67 -5.67
C TRP A 48 -9.15 6.77 -6.47
N ARG A 49 -8.52 7.30 -7.53
CA ARG A 49 -9.14 8.34 -8.38
C ARG A 49 -10.41 7.84 -9.06
N GLN A 50 -10.37 6.61 -9.58
CA GLN A 50 -11.53 5.99 -10.24
C GLN A 50 -12.69 5.80 -9.27
N LEU A 51 -12.42 5.17 -8.11
CA LEU A 51 -13.44 4.93 -7.10
C LEU A 51 -13.99 6.24 -6.53
N ALA A 52 -13.14 7.26 -6.31
CA ALA A 52 -13.57 8.57 -5.84
C ALA A 52 -14.44 9.30 -6.86
N ALA A 53 -14.18 9.17 -8.16
CA ALA A 53 -15.03 9.74 -9.19
C ALA A 53 -16.44 9.14 -9.17
N VAL A 54 -16.52 7.81 -9.04
CA VAL A 54 -17.80 7.06 -9.00
C VAL A 54 -18.55 7.33 -7.69
N ALA A 55 -17.88 7.32 -6.54
CA ALA A 55 -18.51 7.56 -5.24
C ALA A 55 -19.07 8.99 -5.09
N ASN A 56 -18.54 9.96 -5.84
CA ASN A 56 -19.01 11.35 -5.82
C ASN A 56 -20.21 11.60 -6.76
N LEU A 57 -20.68 10.58 -7.50
CA LEU A 57 -21.90 10.70 -8.29
C LEU A 57 -23.08 10.93 -7.35
N ARG A 58 -23.80 12.04 -7.57
CA ARG A 58 -24.87 12.54 -6.68
C ARG A 58 -26.18 11.74 -6.74
N ASP A 59 -26.20 10.57 -7.39
CA ASP A 59 -27.44 9.86 -7.67
C ASP A 59 -27.81 8.79 -6.63
N GLY A 60 -26.94 8.51 -5.65
CA GLY A 60 -27.20 7.51 -4.61
C GLY A 60 -27.32 6.08 -5.15
N SER A 61 -26.75 5.82 -6.33
CA SER A 61 -26.73 4.50 -6.96
C SER A 61 -26.00 3.45 -6.11
N GLU A 62 -26.36 2.19 -6.32
CA GLU A 62 -25.63 1.04 -5.77
C GLU A 62 -24.14 1.08 -6.14
N GLU A 63 -23.81 1.60 -7.31
CA GLU A 63 -22.44 1.76 -7.81
C GLU A 63 -21.65 2.80 -7.01
N ALA A 64 -22.25 3.94 -6.68
CA ALA A 64 -21.63 4.94 -5.81
C ALA A 64 -21.39 4.38 -4.39
N GLY A 65 -22.34 3.60 -3.86
CA GLY A 65 -22.19 2.91 -2.58
C GLY A 65 -21.08 1.85 -2.60
N ALA A 66 -21.00 1.07 -3.67
CA ALA A 66 -19.93 0.09 -3.90
C ALA A 66 -18.54 0.73 -3.90
N ALA A 67 -18.40 1.83 -4.65
CA ALA A 67 -17.15 2.56 -4.77
C ALA A 67 -16.72 3.18 -3.44
N ALA A 68 -17.67 3.71 -2.65
CA ALA A 68 -17.41 4.22 -1.32
C ALA A 68 -16.88 3.13 -0.37
N GLU A 69 -17.46 1.93 -0.43
CA GLU A 69 -16.98 0.80 0.37
C GLU A 69 -15.61 0.32 -0.09
N ALA A 70 -15.36 0.23 -1.40
CA ALA A 70 -14.04 -0.10 -1.94
C ALA A 70 -12.96 0.92 -1.52
N LEU A 71 -13.29 2.23 -1.48
CA LEU A 71 -12.41 3.27 -0.94
C LEU A 71 -12.10 3.07 0.54
N ARG A 72 -13.08 2.63 1.35
CA ARG A 72 -12.89 2.31 2.77
C ARG A 72 -11.90 1.16 2.93
N VAL A 73 -12.05 0.09 2.14
CA VAL A 73 -11.12 -1.06 2.14
C VAL A 73 -9.72 -0.62 1.71
N LEU A 74 -9.61 0.23 0.68
CA LEU A 74 -8.33 0.75 0.19
C LEU A 74 -7.63 1.58 1.26
N TYR A 75 -8.35 2.45 1.95
CA TYR A 75 -7.81 3.25 3.04
C TYR A 75 -7.25 2.38 4.18
N GLU A 76 -8.03 1.40 4.65
CA GLU A 76 -7.58 0.50 5.73
C GLU A 76 -6.36 -0.34 5.33
N THR A 77 -6.33 -0.81 4.08
CA THR A 77 -5.20 -1.54 3.51
C THR A 77 -3.94 -0.69 3.49
N ARG A 78 -4.03 0.53 2.95
CA ARG A 78 -2.88 1.46 2.93
C ARG A 78 -2.41 1.84 4.32
N ARG A 79 -3.32 2.06 5.26
CA ARG A 79 -2.97 2.36 6.66
C ARG A 79 -2.12 1.25 7.28
N ARG A 80 -2.48 -0.01 7.05
CA ARG A 80 -1.73 -1.18 7.56
C ARG A 80 -0.34 -1.27 6.91
N ASN A 81 -0.27 -1.12 5.59
CA ASN A 81 0.99 -1.20 4.85
C ASN A 81 1.91 -0.01 5.15
N HIS A 82 1.37 1.18 5.37
CA HIS A 82 2.13 2.35 5.79
C HIS A 82 2.85 2.11 7.14
N ALA A 83 2.14 1.57 8.13
CA ALA A 83 2.75 1.23 9.42
C ALA A 83 3.87 0.18 9.28
N LEU A 84 3.78 -0.73 8.31
CA LEU A 84 4.85 -1.67 7.99
C LEU A 84 6.04 -0.96 7.35
N LEU A 85 5.79 -0.08 6.39
CA LEU A 85 6.81 0.72 5.72
C LEU A 85 7.63 1.55 6.72
N GLU A 86 6.97 2.22 7.67
CA GLU A 86 7.62 3.00 8.73
C GLU A 86 8.54 2.12 9.60
N ARG A 87 8.12 0.90 9.93
CA ARG A 87 8.96 -0.05 10.67
C ARG A 87 10.17 -0.47 9.85
N SER A 88 9.97 -0.83 8.58
CA SER A 88 11.06 -1.21 7.68
C SER A 88 12.11 -0.10 7.54
N PHE A 89 11.68 1.16 7.38
CA PHE A 89 12.60 2.29 7.33
C PHE A 89 13.35 2.52 8.64
N ASN A 90 12.68 2.40 9.78
CA ASN A 90 13.34 2.51 11.08
C ASN A 90 14.40 1.42 11.30
N ASP A 91 14.13 0.19 10.86
CA ASP A 91 15.10 -0.90 10.93
C ASP A 91 16.29 -0.69 9.99
N LEU A 92 16.04 -0.21 8.76
CA LEU A 92 17.12 0.17 7.84
C LEU A 92 17.99 1.28 8.41
N ARG A 93 17.38 2.33 8.98
CA ARG A 93 18.09 3.41 9.65
C ARG A 93 18.95 2.89 10.80
N ARG A 94 18.40 1.99 11.64
CA ARG A 94 19.16 1.37 12.74
C ARG A 94 20.37 0.59 12.21
N LYS A 95 20.18 -0.23 11.17
CA LYS A 95 21.27 -1.01 10.54
C LYS A 95 22.36 -0.10 9.98
N LEU A 96 22.00 1.00 9.32
CA LEU A 96 22.94 2.00 8.79
C LEU A 96 23.78 2.64 9.91
N VAL A 97 23.14 3.05 11.00
CA VAL A 97 23.85 3.64 12.16
C VAL A 97 24.83 2.63 12.76
N THR A 98 24.43 1.37 12.96
CA THR A 98 25.31 0.31 13.48
C THR A 98 26.49 0.02 12.54
N ALA A 99 26.25 0.01 11.22
CA ALA A 99 27.30 -0.21 10.24
C ALA A 99 28.32 0.94 10.25
N HIS A 100 27.85 2.18 10.36
CA HIS A 100 28.71 3.37 10.40
C HIS A 100 29.59 3.39 11.65
N THR A 101 29.01 3.23 12.84
CA THR A 101 29.77 3.19 14.11
C THR A 101 30.74 2.01 14.18
N GLY A 102 30.34 0.84 13.66
CA GLY A 102 31.23 -0.32 13.53
C GLY A 102 32.40 -0.08 12.55
N THR A 103 32.18 0.71 11.50
CA THR A 103 33.23 1.07 10.53
C THR A 103 34.22 2.08 11.13
N GLU A 104 33.71 3.09 11.85
CA GLU A 104 34.55 4.05 12.60
C GLU A 104 35.41 3.35 13.65
N ALA A 105 34.82 2.42 14.41
CA ALA A 105 35.57 1.61 15.37
C ALA A 105 36.70 0.81 14.71
N ARG A 106 36.45 0.16 13.57
CA ARG A 106 37.49 -0.59 12.82
C ARG A 106 38.58 0.33 12.26
N SER A 107 38.23 1.54 11.82
CA SER A 107 39.19 2.53 11.33
C SER A 107 40.11 3.02 12.45
N ALA A 108 39.54 3.32 13.63
CA ALA A 108 40.30 3.75 14.80
C ALA A 108 41.29 2.66 15.29
N TYR A 109 40.89 1.38 15.27
CA TYR A 109 41.80 0.29 15.60
C TYR A 109 42.94 0.10 14.60
N ARG A 110 42.74 0.40 13.30
CA ARG A 110 43.81 0.34 12.29
C ARG A 110 44.81 1.49 12.37
N SER A 111 44.41 2.65 12.87
CA SER A 111 45.32 3.81 12.99
C SER A 111 46.20 3.78 14.24
N VAL A 112 45.94 2.88 15.18
CA VAL A 112 46.66 2.75 16.47
C VAL A 112 47.63 1.54 16.47
N ALA A 113 47.60 0.71 15.42
CA ALA A 113 48.55 -0.38 15.18
C ALA A 113 49.65 0.05 14.21
#